data_AF-A0A842LR05-F1
#
_entry.id   AF-A0A842LR05-F1
#
_cell.length_a   1.000
_cell.length_b   1.000
_cell.length_c   1.000
_cell.angle_alpha   90.00
_cell.angle_beta   90.00
_cell.angle_gamma   90.00
#
_symmetry.space_group_name_H-M   'P 1'
#
loop_
_entity.id
_entity.type
_entity.pdbx_description
1 polymer ?
#
loop_
_entity_poly.entity_id
_entity_poly.type
_entity_poly.pdbx_seq_one_letter_code
_entity_poly.pdbx_strand_id
1 'polypeptide(L)'
;MRRESELWFKTAEEDLKDARAFIEMGRYFRTAFFAQQAVEKVLKALFIELLRTEPPKIHSVTELYRELREKSGFRLPEELENQIFIL
;
A
#
# COMPACT_ATOMS: atom_id res chain seq x y z
N MET A 1 3.71 15.53 -5.72
CA MET A 1 3.32 14.27 -6.39
C MET A 1 2.87 14.57 -7.80
N ARG A 2 3.08 13.63 -8.72
CA ARG A 2 2.41 13.54 -10.02
C ARG A 2 0.92 13.27 -9.79
N ARG A 3 0.11 13.75 -10.72
CA ARG A 3 -1.35 13.62 -10.65
C ARG A 3 -1.82 12.17 -10.51
N GLU A 4 -1.21 11.24 -11.25
CA GLU A 4 -1.56 9.81 -11.19
C GLU A 4 -1.29 9.22 -9.81
N SER A 5 -0.12 9.52 -9.22
CA SER A 5 0.23 9.08 -7.86
C SER A 5 -0.71 9.67 -6.82
N GLU A 6 -1.08 10.95 -6.97
CA GLU A 6 -2.02 11.62 -6.06
C GLU A 6 -3.40 10.95 -6.06
N LEU A 7 -3.87 10.45 -7.20
CA LEU A 7 -5.13 9.70 -7.27
C LEU A 7 -5.05 8.38 -6.49
N TRP A 8 -3.94 7.65 -6.64
CA TRP A 8 -3.71 6.42 -5.86
C TRP A 8 -3.63 6.71 -4.36
N PHE A 9 -2.89 7.75 -3.98
CA PHE A 9 -2.73 8.14 -2.59
C PHE A 9 -4.06 8.55 -1.94
N LYS A 10 -4.85 9.41 -2.59
CA LYS A 10 -6.18 9.80 -2.09
C LYS A 10 -7.12 8.63 -1.93
N THR A 11 -7.10 7.68 -2.88
CA THR A 11 -7.94 6.48 -2.78
C THR A 11 -7.49 5.59 -1.62
N ALA A 12 -6.19 5.54 -1.33
CA ALA A 12 -5.68 4.83 -0.16
C ALA A 12 -6.11 5.48 1.17
N GLU A 13 -6.18 6.80 1.23
CA GLU A 13 -6.68 7.53 2.40
C GLU A 13 -8.16 7.21 2.67
N GLU A 14 -8.99 7.16 1.62
CA GLU A 14 -10.39 6.74 1.74
C GLU A 14 -10.51 5.28 2.20
N ASP A 15 -9.71 4.35 1.68
CA ASP A 15 -9.71 2.96 2.17
C ASP A 15 -9.31 2.89 3.66
N LEU A 16 -8.32 3.67 4.10
CA LEU A 16 -7.91 3.70 5.49
C LEU A 16 -9.03 4.25 6.40
N LYS A 17 -9.75 5.26 5.93
CA LYS A 17 -10.93 5.81 6.62
C LYS A 17 -12.03 4.77 6.74
N ASP A 18 -12.31 4.03 5.66
CA ASP A 18 -13.27 2.92 5.68
C ASP A 18 -12.83 1.82 6.64
N ALA A 19 -11.56 1.43 6.64
CA ALA A 19 -11.03 0.44 7.58
C ALA A 19 -11.24 0.87 9.04
N ARG A 20 -11.02 2.14 9.37
CA ARG A 20 -11.28 2.71 10.71
C ARG A 20 -12.77 2.73 11.05
N ALA A 21 -13.65 3.05 10.11
CA ALA A 21 -15.09 2.99 10.37
C ALA A 21 -15.56 1.54 10.61
N PHE A 22 -15.05 0.58 9.84
CA PHE A 22 -15.45 -0.81 9.96
C PHE A 22 -14.93 -1.50 11.23
N ILE A 23 -13.77 -1.10 11.76
CA ILE A 23 -13.27 -1.68 13.01
C ILE A 23 -14.16 -1.29 14.20
N GLU A 24 -14.61 -0.04 14.23
CA GLU A 24 -15.54 0.48 15.25
C GLU A 24 -16.91 -0.23 15.19
N MET A 25 -17.35 -0.62 14.00
CA MET A 25 -18.59 -1.38 13.77
C MET A 25 -18.45 -2.89 14.02
N GLY A 26 -17.28 -3.39 14.44
CA GLY A 26 -17.02 -4.82 14.60
C GLY A 26 -17.03 -5.62 13.28
N ARG A 27 -16.84 -4.95 12.14
CA ARG A 27 -16.83 -5.56 10.80
C ARG A 27 -15.40 -5.93 10.41
N TYR A 28 -14.83 -6.91 11.11
CA TYR A 28 -13.40 -7.26 11.01
C TYR A 28 -12.94 -7.68 9.61
N PHE A 29 -13.74 -8.48 8.88
CA PHE A 29 -13.41 -8.85 7.49
C PHE A 29 -13.28 -7.62 6.58
N ARG A 30 -14.18 -6.64 6.72
CA ARG A 30 -14.12 -5.39 5.95
C ARG A 30 -12.93 -4.55 6.37
N THR A 31 -12.66 -4.48 7.67
CA THR A 31 -11.49 -3.80 8.22
C THR A 31 -10.20 -4.31 7.58
N ALA A 32 -9.99 -5.63 7.59
CA ALA A 32 -8.80 -6.25 7.02
C ALA A 32 -8.67 -6.00 5.51
N PHE A 33 -9.78 -6.13 4.77
CA PHE A 33 -9.81 -5.87 3.34
C PHE A 33 -9.41 -4.43 2.99
N PHE A 34 -10.02 -3.44 3.63
CA PHE A 34 -9.73 -2.04 3.35
C PHE A 34 -8.35 -1.61 3.87
N ALA A 35 -7.87 -2.17 4.99
CA ALA A 35 -6.50 -1.95 5.44
C ALA A 35 -5.48 -2.45 4.42
N GLN A 36 -5.67 -3.64 3.85
CA GLN A 36 -4.80 -4.15 2.77
C GLN A 36 -4.86 -3.24 1.53
N GLN A 37 -6.06 -2.82 1.11
CA GLN A 37 -6.24 -1.96 -0.07
C GLN A 37 -5.54 -0.61 0.10
N ALA A 38 -5.61 0.00 1.28
CA ALA A 38 -4.90 1.24 1.59
C ALA A 38 -3.39 1.08 1.36
N VAL A 39 -2.79 0.01 1.89
CA VAL A 39 -1.35 -0.24 1.72
C VAL A 39 -1.00 -0.55 0.26
N GLU A 40 -1.79 -1.38 -0.43
CA GLU A 40 -1.60 -1.69 -1.85
C GLU A 40 -1.57 -0.41 -2.70
N LYS A 41 -2.53 0.50 -2.49
CA LYS A 41 -2.65 1.74 -3.25
C LYS A 41 -1.52 2.73 -2.95
N VAL A 42 -1.09 2.86 -1.70
CA VAL A 42 0.10 3.69 -1.35
C VAL A 42 1.36 3.14 -2.02
N LEU A 43 1.60 1.83 -1.97
CA LEU A 43 2.76 1.23 -2.64
C LEU A 43 2.72 1.51 -4.15
N LYS A 44 1.56 1.36 -4.80
CA LYS A 44 1.39 1.71 -6.22
C LYS A 44 1.64 3.18 -6.52
N ALA A 45 1.24 4.09 -5.63
CA ALA A 45 1.55 5.51 -5.73
C ALA A 45 3.07 5.76 -5.68
N LEU A 46 3.81 5.00 -4.87
CA LEU A 46 5.27 5.09 -4.76
C LEU A 46 6.01 4.57 -6.00
N PHE A 47 5.48 3.57 -6.74
CA PHE A 47 6.04 3.18 -8.05
C PHE A 47 6.09 4.38 -9.01
N ILE A 48 5.00 5.16 -9.06
CA ILE A 48 4.90 6.33 -9.93
C ILE A 48 5.84 7.45 -9.46
N GLU A 49 5.97 7.64 -8.14
CA GLU A 49 6.81 8.71 -7.59
C GLU A 49 8.30 8.42 -7.64
N LEU A 50 8.70 7.21 -7.27
CA LEU A 50 10.11 6.87 -7.11
C LEU A 50 10.70 6.31 -8.41
N LEU A 51 9.96 5.45 -9.11
CA LEU A 51 10.46 4.74 -10.29
C LEU A 51 10.03 5.40 -11.60
N ARG A 52 9.04 6.30 -11.55
CA ARG A 52 8.47 6.96 -12.73
C ARG A 52 7.87 5.97 -13.74
N THR A 53 7.42 4.81 -13.25
CA THR A 53 6.77 3.76 -14.04
C THR A 53 5.35 3.51 -13.53
N GLU A 54 4.51 2.94 -14.37
CA GLU A 54 3.24 2.36 -13.95
C GLU A 54 3.48 1.27 -12.87
N PRO A 55 2.59 1.15 -11.86
CA PRO A 55 2.69 0.07 -10.90
C PRO A 55 2.46 -1.29 -11.59
N PRO A 56 3.15 -2.34 -11.13
CA PRO A 56 2.96 -3.68 -11.70
C PRO A 56 1.54 -4.19 -11.41
N LYS A 57 1.05 -5.11 -12.25
CA LYS A 57 -0.24 -5.80 -12.07
C LYS A 57 -0.14 -6.91 -11.00
N ILE A 58 0.31 -6.52 -9.81
CA ILE A 58 0.49 -7.37 -8.64
C ILE A 58 -0.48 -6.88 -7.56
N HIS A 59 -1.17 -7.81 -6.91
CA HIS A 59 -2.13 -7.52 -5.82
C HIS A 59 -1.62 -7.94 -4.43
N SER A 60 -0.46 -8.61 -4.38
CA SER A 60 0.20 -8.91 -3.10
C SER A 60 0.98 -7.69 -2.62
N VAL A 61 0.66 -7.23 -1.41
CA VAL A 61 1.34 -6.10 -0.76
C VAL A 61 2.82 -6.40 -0.51
N THR A 62 3.15 -7.64 -0.11
CA THR A 62 4.53 -8.04 0.18
C THR A 62 5.38 -8.07 -1.10
N GLU A 63 4.82 -8.57 -2.20
CA GLU A 63 5.48 -8.56 -3.52
C GLU A 63 5.65 -7.14 -4.05
N LEU A 64 4.63 -6.27 -3.91
CA LEU A 64 4.75 -4.85 -4.27
C LEU A 64 5.86 -4.15 -3.48
N TYR A 65 5.95 -4.42 -2.18
CA TYR A 65 7.03 -3.89 -1.34
C TYR A 65 8.40 -4.40 -1.79
N ARG A 66 8.56 -5.72 -2.01
CA ARG A 66 9.82 -6.32 -2.47
C ARG A 66 10.30 -5.68 -3.77
N GLU A 67 9.43 -5.58 -4.77
CA GLU A 67 9.72 -4.97 -6.06
C GLU A 67 10.11 -3.49 -5.94
N LEU A 68 9.37 -2.71 -5.13
CA LEU A 68 9.67 -1.31 -4.90
C LEU A 68 11.02 -1.15 -4.20
N ARG A 69 11.28 -1.98 -3.18
CA ARG A 69 12.51 -2.03 -2.40
C ARG A 69 13.74 -2.31 -3.27
N GLU A 70 13.64 -3.29 -4.16
CA GLU A 70 14.71 -3.71 -5.07
C GLU A 70 14.99 -2.65 -6.13
N LYS A 71 13.95 -2.03 -6.70
CA LYS A 71 14.10 -1.09 -7.83
C LYS A 71 14.42 0.34 -7.40
N SER A 72 13.91 0.80 -6.26
CA SER A 72 14.04 2.19 -5.82
C SER A 72 14.98 2.39 -4.63
N GLY A 73 15.32 1.31 -3.91
CA GLY A 73 16.00 1.41 -2.63
C GLY A 73 15.11 1.85 -1.47
N PHE A 74 13.80 2.06 -1.69
CA PHE A 74 12.84 2.35 -0.63
C PHE A 74 12.90 1.27 0.47
N ARG A 75 12.74 1.70 1.72
CA ARG A 75 12.71 0.84 2.91
C ARG A 75 11.60 1.31 3.82
N LEU A 76 10.86 0.35 4.38
CA LEU A 76 9.99 0.62 5.52
C LEU A 76 10.85 0.76 6.79
N PRO A 77 10.30 1.34 7.87
CA PRO A 77 10.91 1.25 9.19
C PRO A 77 11.27 -0.20 9.53
N GLU A 78 12.44 -0.40 10.15
CA GLU A 78 13.00 -1.73 10.42
C GLU A 78 12.03 -2.61 11.21
N GLU A 79 11.30 -2.02 12.16
CA GLU A 79 10.31 -2.72 12.98
C GLU A 79 9.18 -3.33 12.15
N LEU A 80 8.77 -2.65 11.07
CA LEU A 80 7.75 -3.14 10.16
C LEU A 80 8.33 -4.14 9.17
N GLU A 81 9.53 -3.86 8.63
CA GLU A 81 10.17 -4.73 7.65
C GLU A 81 10.44 -6.14 8.23
N ASN A 82 10.83 -6.21 9.51
CA ASN A 82 11.03 -7.47 10.23
C ASN A 82 9.74 -8.30 10.44
N GLN A 83 8.57 -7.71 10.27
CA GLN A 83 7.27 -8.40 10.39
C GLN A 83 6.74 -8.89 9.04
N ILE A 84 7.35 -8.48 7.92
CA ILE A 84 6.90 -8.87 6.58
C ILE A 84 7.52 -10.23 6.23
N PHE A 85 6.69 -11.26 6.15
CA PHE A 85 7.08 -12.52 5.54
C PHE A 85 7.07 -12.37 4.01
N ILE A 86 8.25 -12.12 3.44
CA ILE A 86 8.47 -12.22 2.00
C ILE A 86 8.82 -13.69 1.73
N LEU A 87 7.93 -14.40 1.02
CA LEU A 87 8.15 -15.78 0.59
C LEU A 87 9.22 -15.86 -0.51
#